data_AF-A0A1G0SYQ9-F1
#
_entry.id   AF-A0A1G0SYQ9-F1
#
_cell.length_a   1.000
_cell.length_b   1.000
_cell.length_c   1.000
_cell.angle_alpha   90.00
_cell.angle_beta   90.00
_cell.angle_gamma   90.00
#
_symmetry.space_group_name_H-M   'P 1'
#
loop_
_entity.id
_entity.type
_entity.pdbx_description
1 polymer ?
#
loop_
_entity_poly.entity_id
_entity_poly.type
_entity_poly.pdbx_seq_one_letter_code
_entity_poly.pdbx_strand_id
1 'polypeptide(L)'
;MKTDTQPTTSKILVGALLILIGGLFLLRSFQILPFEITYVIFSWRFILFMIGIIILINSNNKVLGIILTTIGGLLLFPRIFPDIDLDGRLILGIVIIALGVYVIFRSTAGRFQPKFSGAANNINKDFIDDVAIFGGGTKVITSNNFKGGNITAIFGGSEIDLTACKLAEGNNVMNITAIFGGSTIIVPKDWNVLLNVTPIFGGFSNKIRRES
;
A
#
# COMPACT_ATOMS: atom_id res chain seq x y z
N MET A 1 6.10 -2.43 42.93
CA MET A 1 6.36 -2.59 41.49
C MET A 1 5.02 -2.92 40.84
N LYS A 2 4.35 -1.93 40.25
CA LYS A 2 2.96 -2.04 39.77
C LYS A 2 3.02 -2.39 38.27
N THR A 3 2.61 -3.60 37.91
CA THR A 3 2.50 -4.03 36.52
C THR A 3 1.16 -3.58 35.98
N ASP A 4 1.15 -2.49 35.21
CA ASP A 4 0.00 -2.07 34.41
C ASP A 4 -0.19 -3.04 33.25
N THR A 5 -0.91 -4.13 33.49
CA THR A 5 -1.44 -4.99 32.42
C THR A 5 -2.62 -4.28 31.78
N GLN A 6 -2.39 -3.67 30.62
CA GLN A 6 -3.40 -3.13 29.73
C GLN A 6 -4.51 -4.18 29.47
N PRO A 7 -5.79 -3.86 29.73
CA PRO A 7 -6.85 -4.85 29.61
C PRO A 7 -7.15 -5.10 28.12
N THR A 8 -6.84 -6.29 27.64
CA THR A 8 -7.70 -7.15 26.81
C THR A 8 -8.71 -6.46 25.87
N THR A 9 -8.29 -5.48 25.06
CA THR A 9 -9.16 -4.75 24.11
C THR A 9 -9.82 -5.72 23.12
N SER A 10 -9.11 -6.78 22.70
CA SER A 10 -9.65 -7.81 21.82
C SER A 10 -10.76 -8.65 22.46
N LYS A 11 -10.74 -8.88 23.79
CA LYS A 11 -11.79 -9.67 24.47
C LYS A 11 -13.07 -8.86 24.65
N ILE A 12 -12.94 -7.57 24.96
CA ILE A 12 -14.07 -6.64 25.07
C ILE A 12 -14.73 -6.45 23.71
N LEU A 13 -13.94 -6.34 22.63
CA LEU A 13 -14.45 -6.23 21.26
C LEU A 13 -15.23 -7.48 20.85
N VAL A 14 -14.67 -8.68 21.11
CA VAL A 14 -15.36 -9.95 20.81
C VAL A 14 -16.65 -10.08 21.63
N GLY A 15 -16.64 -9.69 22.90
CA GLY A 15 -17.83 -9.69 23.76
C GLY A 15 -18.91 -8.72 23.27
N ALA A 16 -18.54 -7.49 22.89
CA ALA A 16 -19.46 -6.51 22.32
C ALA A 16 -20.09 -7.01 21.01
N LEU A 17 -19.32 -7.70 20.18
CA LEU A 17 -19.78 -8.28 18.91
C LEU A 17 -20.77 -9.43 19.15
N LEU A 18 -20.53 -10.26 20.17
CA LEU A 18 -21.43 -11.34 20.60
C LEU A 18 -22.77 -10.78 21.11
N ILE A 19 -22.73 -9.68 21.88
CA ILE A 19 -23.93 -8.96 22.34
C ILE A 19 -24.69 -8.36 21.15
N LEU A 20 -23.99 -7.79 20.17
CA LEU A 20 -24.59 -7.16 19.00
C LEU A 20 -25.25 -8.20 18.07
N ILE A 21 -24.57 -9.32 17.82
CA ILE A 21 -25.13 -10.47 17.08
C ILE A 21 -26.35 -11.06 17.81
N GLY A 22 -26.26 -11.24 19.12
CA GLY A 22 -27.38 -11.72 19.94
C GLY A 22 -28.57 -10.77 19.94
N GLY A 23 -28.33 -9.46 20.03
CA GLY A 23 -29.36 -8.44 19.90
C GLY A 23 -30.04 -8.44 18.53
N LEU A 24 -29.26 -8.61 17.47
CA LEU A 24 -29.78 -8.77 16.11
C LEU A 24 -30.62 -10.04 15.94
N PHE A 25 -30.25 -11.12 16.62
CA PHE A 25 -31.01 -12.37 16.63
C PHE A 25 -32.34 -12.22 17.40
N LEU A 26 -32.35 -11.45 18.49
CA LEU A 26 -33.59 -11.11 19.21
C LEU A 26 -34.50 -10.23 18.35
N LEU A 27 -33.96 -9.24 17.65
CA LEU A 27 -34.71 -8.39 16.71
C LEU A 27 -35.37 -9.21 15.58
N ARG A 28 -34.71 -10.27 15.11
CA ARG A 28 -35.31 -11.26 14.19
C ARG A 28 -36.54 -11.96 14.80
N SER A 29 -36.49 -12.29 16.09
CA SER A 29 -37.60 -12.95 16.79
C SER A 29 -38.85 -12.09 16.89
N PHE A 30 -38.71 -10.76 16.87
CA PHE A 30 -39.82 -9.82 16.95
C PHE A 30 -40.49 -9.50 15.60
N GLN A 31 -40.01 -10.06 14.47
CA GLN A 31 -40.51 -9.75 13.11
C GLN A 31 -40.50 -8.26 12.73
N ILE A 32 -39.72 -7.42 13.43
CA ILE A 32 -39.64 -5.98 13.18
C ILE A 32 -38.82 -5.68 11.90
N LEU A 33 -37.98 -6.62 11.46
CA LEU A 33 -37.16 -6.46 10.24
C LEU A 33 -37.90 -7.02 9.01
N PRO A 34 -38.09 -6.23 7.93
CA PRO A 34 -38.65 -6.74 6.69
C PRO A 34 -37.76 -7.88 6.13
N PHE A 35 -38.41 -8.89 5.54
CA PHE A 35 -37.79 -10.15 5.11
C PHE A 35 -36.56 -9.97 4.18
N GLU A 36 -36.51 -8.88 3.41
CA GLU A 36 -35.40 -8.51 2.53
C GLU A 36 -34.07 -8.28 3.27
N ILE A 37 -34.11 -7.55 4.39
CA ILE A 37 -32.92 -7.16 5.15
C ILE A 37 -32.31 -8.38 5.87
N THR A 38 -33.16 -9.31 6.29
CA THR A 38 -32.73 -10.53 7.00
C THR A 38 -31.85 -11.42 6.12
N TYR A 39 -32.16 -11.53 4.81
CA TYR A 39 -31.32 -12.31 3.90
C TYR A 39 -29.96 -11.63 3.68
N VAL A 40 -29.95 -10.31 3.51
CA VAL A 40 -28.72 -9.53 3.27
C VAL A 40 -27.72 -9.72 4.43
N ILE A 41 -28.20 -9.60 5.67
CA ILE A 41 -27.37 -9.67 6.88
C ILE A 41 -26.87 -11.10 7.15
N PHE A 42 -27.64 -12.14 6.82
CA PHE A 42 -27.21 -13.54 6.99
C PHE A 42 -26.47 -14.13 5.79
N SER A 43 -26.14 -13.34 4.77
CA SER A 43 -25.38 -13.83 3.63
C SER A 43 -23.90 -14.00 3.98
N TRP A 44 -23.23 -14.98 3.36
CA TRP A 44 -21.78 -15.17 3.51
C TRP A 44 -20.96 -13.92 3.12
N ARG A 45 -21.53 -13.05 2.29
CA ARG A 45 -20.95 -11.76 1.91
C ARG A 45 -20.89 -10.79 3.09
N PHE A 46 -21.89 -10.82 3.98
CA PHE A 46 -21.90 -10.05 5.24
C PHE A 46 -20.83 -10.54 6.21
N ILE A 47 -20.65 -11.86 6.27
CA ILE A 47 -19.57 -12.46 7.06
C ILE A 47 -18.20 -11.98 6.56
N LEU A 48 -17.97 -11.95 5.25
CA LEU A 48 -16.72 -11.42 4.66
C LEU A 48 -16.50 -9.93 4.97
N PHE A 49 -17.57 -9.12 4.86
CA PHE A 49 -17.51 -7.70 5.22
C PHE A 49 -17.13 -7.49 6.69
N MET A 50 -17.75 -8.24 7.60
CA MET A 50 -17.46 -8.16 9.03
C MET A 50 -16.04 -8.63 9.36
N ILE A 51 -15.56 -9.70 8.73
CA ILE A 51 -14.17 -10.16 8.88
C ILE A 51 -13.20 -9.08 8.39
N GLY A 52 -13.50 -8.44 7.26
CA GLY A 52 -12.73 -7.30 6.75
C GLY A 52 -12.61 -6.17 7.77
N ILE A 53 -13.72 -5.76 8.38
CA ILE A 53 -13.75 -4.70 9.40
C ILE A 53 -12.92 -5.10 10.63
N ILE A 54 -13.02 -6.35 11.08
CA ILE A 54 -12.25 -6.83 12.23
C ILE A 54 -10.74 -6.77 11.94
N ILE A 55 -10.32 -7.22 10.75
CA ILE A 55 -8.91 -7.16 10.33
C ILE A 55 -8.48 -5.69 10.19
N LEU A 56 -9.36 -4.80 9.73
CA LEU A 56 -9.06 -3.37 9.62
C LEU A 56 -8.80 -2.71 10.97
N ILE A 57 -9.59 -3.07 11.99
CA ILE A 57 -9.48 -2.50 13.34
C ILE A 57 -8.31 -3.13 14.12
N ASN A 58 -8.04 -4.42 13.93
CA ASN A 58 -7.14 -5.18 14.81
C ASN A 58 -5.76 -5.52 14.19
N SER A 59 -5.60 -5.49 12.85
CA SER A 59 -4.34 -5.88 12.22
C SER A 59 -3.39 -4.71 12.01
N ASN A 60 -2.08 -4.98 12.14
CA ASN A 60 -1.02 -4.00 11.82
C ASN A 60 -0.97 -3.69 10.31
N ASN A 61 -1.44 -4.63 9.48
CA ASN A 61 -1.51 -4.50 8.02
C ASN A 61 -2.92 -4.07 7.58
N LYS A 62 -3.25 -2.80 7.82
CA LYS A 62 -4.55 -2.18 7.49
C LYS A 62 -5.00 -2.42 6.04
N VAL A 63 -4.05 -2.63 5.12
CA VAL A 63 -4.29 -2.92 3.70
C VAL A 63 -5.21 -4.13 3.49
N LEU A 64 -4.96 -5.25 4.16
CA LEU A 64 -5.77 -6.46 3.98
C LEU A 64 -7.21 -6.27 4.51
N GLY A 65 -7.35 -5.55 5.61
CA GLY A 65 -8.66 -5.20 6.19
C GLY A 65 -9.47 -4.29 5.26
N ILE A 66 -8.83 -3.28 4.66
CA ILE A 66 -9.47 -2.39 3.68
C ILE A 66 -9.94 -3.20 2.47
N ILE A 67 -9.09 -4.08 1.92
CA ILE A 67 -9.43 -4.89 0.74
C ILE A 67 -10.65 -5.77 1.01
N LEU A 68 -10.63 -6.54 2.10
CA LEU A 68 -11.75 -7.43 2.44
C LEU A 68 -13.04 -6.66 2.74
N THR A 69 -12.95 -5.51 3.42
CA THR A 69 -14.11 -4.65 3.73
C THR A 69 -14.71 -4.09 2.45
N THR A 70 -13.89 -3.55 1.54
CA THR A 70 -14.38 -2.98 0.28
C THR A 70 -15.01 -4.04 -0.61
N ILE A 71 -14.39 -5.22 -0.74
CA ILE A 71 -14.93 -6.33 -1.55
C ILE A 71 -16.24 -6.85 -0.93
N GLY A 72 -16.29 -7.07 0.38
CA GLY A 72 -17.49 -7.52 1.07
C GLY A 72 -18.64 -6.50 0.96
N GLY A 73 -18.34 -5.21 1.09
CA GLY A 73 -19.32 -4.14 0.97
C GLY A 73 -19.86 -4.01 -0.45
N LEU A 74 -18.98 -4.09 -1.46
CA LEU A 74 -19.36 -4.01 -2.86
C LEU A 74 -20.23 -5.20 -3.30
N LEU A 75 -20.00 -6.39 -2.73
CA LEU A 75 -20.86 -7.56 -2.95
C LEU A 75 -22.21 -7.51 -2.20
N LEU A 76 -22.32 -6.71 -1.13
CA LEU A 76 -23.56 -6.51 -0.38
C LEU A 76 -24.45 -5.43 -1.01
N PHE A 77 -23.85 -4.39 -1.57
CA PHE A 77 -24.52 -3.20 -2.10
C PHE A 77 -25.68 -3.49 -3.08
N PRO A 78 -25.53 -4.32 -4.14
CA PRO A 78 -26.63 -4.58 -5.08
C PRO A 78 -27.82 -5.32 -4.47
N ARG A 79 -27.67 -5.88 -3.25
CA ARG A 79 -28.75 -6.57 -2.55
C ARG A 79 -29.50 -5.67 -1.57
N ILE A 80 -28.86 -4.59 -1.10
CA ILE A 80 -29.51 -3.57 -0.26
C ILE A 80 -30.41 -2.68 -1.13
N PHE A 81 -30.03 -2.47 -2.39
CA PHE A 81 -30.78 -1.66 -3.36
C PHE A 81 -31.16 -2.50 -4.59
N PRO A 82 -32.15 -3.41 -4.48
CA PRO A 82 -32.61 -4.21 -5.61
C PRO A 82 -33.33 -3.38 -6.69
N ASP A 83 -33.81 -2.18 -6.36
CA ASP A 83 -34.48 -1.26 -7.30
C ASP A 83 -33.53 -0.50 -8.23
N ILE A 84 -32.22 -0.60 -7.98
CA ILE A 84 -31.20 -0.04 -8.86
C ILE A 84 -30.71 -1.20 -9.72
N ASP A 85 -31.05 -1.20 -11.02
CA ASP A 85 -30.50 -2.14 -12.02
C ASP A 85 -28.99 -1.91 -12.16
N LEU A 86 -28.23 -2.47 -11.22
CA LEU A 86 -26.78 -2.52 -11.24
C LEU A 86 -26.37 -3.61 -12.22
N ASP A 87 -26.36 -3.25 -13.50
CA ASP A 87 -25.74 -4.05 -14.55
C ASP A 87 -24.30 -4.40 -14.14
N GLY A 88 -23.85 -5.63 -14.44
CA GLY A 88 -22.49 -6.08 -14.13
C GLY A 88 -21.39 -5.17 -14.69
N ARG A 89 -21.70 -4.36 -15.72
CA ARG A 89 -20.84 -3.32 -16.28
C ARG A 89 -20.67 -2.11 -15.35
N LEU A 90 -21.72 -1.71 -14.65
CA LEU A 90 -21.67 -0.62 -13.65
C LEU A 90 -20.82 -1.04 -12.45
N ILE A 91 -20.94 -2.32 -12.04
CA ILE A 91 -20.10 -2.91 -11.00
C ILE A 91 -18.63 -2.89 -11.42
N LEU A 92 -18.31 -3.30 -12.66
CA LEU A 92 -16.95 -3.20 -13.18
C LEU A 92 -16.45 -1.74 -13.20
N GLY A 93 -17.29 -0.79 -13.60
CA GLY A 93 -16.95 0.64 -13.58
C GLY A 93 -16.64 1.15 -12.17
N ILE A 94 -17.47 0.82 -11.19
CA ILE A 94 -17.26 1.17 -9.78
C ILE A 94 -15.99 0.51 -9.24
N VAL A 95 -15.72 -0.76 -9.59
CA VAL A 95 -14.48 -1.46 -9.20
C VAL A 95 -13.26 -0.77 -9.80
N ILE A 96 -13.30 -0.38 -11.07
CA ILE A 96 -12.19 0.33 -11.72
C ILE A 96 -11.96 1.71 -11.08
N ILE A 97 -13.03 2.47 -10.80
CA ILE A 97 -12.93 3.77 -10.13
C ILE A 97 -12.39 3.60 -8.70
N ALA A 98 -12.92 2.64 -7.94
CA ALA A 98 -12.46 2.32 -6.60
C ALA A 98 -11.00 1.85 -6.59
N LEU A 99 -10.58 1.07 -7.59
CA LEU A 99 -9.19 0.63 -7.74
C LEU A 99 -8.28 1.80 -8.13
N GLY A 100 -8.73 2.70 -9.00
CA GLY A 100 -8.02 3.93 -9.35
C GLY A 100 -7.84 4.85 -8.15
N VAL A 101 -8.92 5.12 -7.42
CA VAL A 101 -8.91 5.87 -6.16
C VAL A 101 -8.02 5.18 -5.12
N TYR A 102 -8.11 3.86 -4.99
CA TYR A 102 -7.24 3.09 -4.10
C TYR A 102 -5.77 3.22 -4.49
N VAL A 103 -5.41 3.19 -5.77
CA VAL A 103 -4.02 3.40 -6.20
C VAL A 103 -3.53 4.81 -5.82
N ILE A 104 -4.39 5.83 -5.95
CA ILE A 104 -4.09 7.20 -5.53
C ILE A 104 -3.90 7.31 -4.01
N PHE A 105 -4.72 6.61 -3.22
CA PHE A 105 -4.58 6.61 -1.75
C PHE A 105 -3.46 5.68 -1.25
N ARG A 106 -3.17 4.57 -1.96
CA ARG A 106 -2.09 3.64 -1.61
C ARG A 106 -0.72 4.21 -1.96
N SER A 107 -0.63 5.10 -2.95
CA SER A 107 0.65 5.71 -3.33
C SER A 107 1.22 6.60 -2.23
N THR A 108 0.59 6.73 -1.06
CA THR A 108 1.11 7.52 0.07
C THR A 108 1.23 6.76 1.39
N ALA A 109 0.73 5.52 1.51
CA ALA A 109 0.72 4.78 2.79
C ALA A 109 2.00 3.98 3.09
N GLY A 110 3.02 4.08 2.23
CA GLY A 110 4.36 3.53 2.46
C GLY A 110 5.41 4.31 1.66
N ARG A 111 6.00 5.33 2.31
CA ARG A 111 7.12 6.18 1.82
C ARG A 111 6.90 7.02 0.55
N PHE A 112 5.77 7.72 0.46
CA PHE A 112 5.65 8.85 -0.45
C PHE A 112 5.68 10.15 0.35
N GLN A 113 6.89 10.60 0.67
CA GLN A 113 7.11 12.01 0.98
C GLN A 113 7.64 12.67 -0.30
N PRO A 114 6.85 13.46 -1.03
CA PRO A 114 7.41 14.45 -1.94
C PRO A 114 8.05 15.53 -1.05
N LYS A 115 9.31 15.37 -0.66
CA LYS A 115 10.04 16.44 0.02
C LYS A 115 10.49 17.49 -1.00
N PHE A 116 9.56 18.35 -1.40
CA PHE A 116 9.89 19.73 -1.71
C PHE A 116 9.93 20.50 -0.38
N SER A 117 11.12 20.65 0.19
CA SER A 117 11.48 21.79 1.07
C SER A 117 12.89 21.57 1.61
N GLY A 118 13.77 22.54 1.33
CA GLY A 118 15.04 22.70 2.02
C GLY A 118 14.78 22.96 3.50
N ALA A 119 14.81 21.90 4.31
CA ALA A 119 14.91 21.99 5.75
C ALA A 119 15.51 20.68 6.27
N ALA A 120 16.70 20.80 6.82
CA ALA A 120 17.43 19.75 7.50
C ALA A 120 16.54 19.12 8.59
N ASN A 121 16.01 17.94 8.30
CA ASN A 121 15.45 17.03 9.28
C ASN A 121 16.03 15.66 8.97
N ASN A 122 16.65 15.06 9.98
CA ASN A 122 17.31 13.76 10.00
C ASN A 122 16.33 12.62 9.61
N ILE A 123 15.94 12.59 8.34
CA ILE A 123 15.43 11.39 7.69
C ILE A 123 16.65 10.56 7.37
N ASN A 124 16.61 9.31 7.78
CA ASN A 124 17.61 8.27 7.53
C ASN A 124 18.06 8.32 6.06
N LYS A 125 19.16 9.05 5.78
CA LYS A 125 19.67 9.30 4.41
C LYS A 125 20.37 8.08 3.85
N ASP A 126 20.51 7.03 4.66
CA ASP A 126 21.33 5.86 4.36
C ASP A 126 20.59 4.85 3.47
N PHE A 127 19.26 4.95 3.36
CA PHE A 127 18.45 4.08 2.51
C PHE A 127 17.55 4.89 1.57
N ILE A 128 17.58 4.56 0.28
CA ILE A 128 16.72 5.18 -0.74
C ILE A 128 15.47 4.34 -0.94
N ASP A 129 14.31 5.00 -1.02
CA ASP A 129 13.06 4.40 -1.43
C ASP A 129 12.39 5.34 -2.43
N ASP A 130 12.41 4.95 -3.71
CA ASP A 130 11.88 5.75 -4.80
C ASP A 130 10.83 4.97 -5.60
N VAL A 131 9.68 5.60 -5.84
CA VAL A 131 8.60 5.04 -6.65
C VAL A 131 8.14 6.10 -7.65
N ALA A 132 8.34 5.81 -8.94
CA ALA A 132 8.00 6.68 -10.06
C ALA A 132 6.94 5.98 -10.94
N ILE A 133 5.74 6.57 -11.05
CA ILE A 133 4.64 6.02 -11.84
C ILE A 133 4.10 7.12 -12.76
N PHE A 134 4.14 6.93 -14.08
CA PHE A 134 3.73 7.93 -15.10
C PHE A 134 4.52 9.26 -15.09
N GLY A 135 5.67 9.30 -14.41
CA GLY A 135 6.55 10.45 -14.30
C GLY A 135 7.63 10.19 -13.25
N GLY A 136 8.72 10.96 -13.31
CA GLY A 136 9.76 10.93 -12.30
C GLY A 136 10.59 12.21 -12.31
N GLY A 137 11.62 12.26 -11.48
CA GLY A 137 12.42 13.47 -11.30
C GLY A 137 13.85 13.19 -10.92
N THR A 138 14.65 14.25 -10.85
CA THR A 138 16.05 14.19 -10.43
C THR A 138 16.16 14.30 -8.92
N LYS A 139 16.84 13.33 -8.30
CA LYS A 139 17.10 13.29 -6.85
C LYS A 139 18.59 13.25 -6.59
N VAL A 140 19.10 14.27 -5.92
CA VAL A 140 20.48 14.30 -5.42
C VAL A 140 20.47 13.81 -3.98
N ILE A 141 21.18 12.72 -3.72
CA ILE A 141 21.27 12.12 -2.38
C ILE A 141 22.65 12.44 -1.80
N THR A 142 22.66 12.81 -0.52
CA THR A 142 23.87 13.11 0.23
C THR A 142 23.84 12.33 1.54
N SER A 143 24.52 11.19 1.59
CA SER A 143 24.72 10.39 2.81
C SER A 143 26.17 10.00 2.97
N ASN A 144 26.66 10.03 4.21
CA ASN A 144 28.00 9.55 4.55
C ASN A 144 28.04 8.05 4.87
N ASN A 145 26.88 7.37 4.85
CA ASN A 145 26.75 5.97 5.27
C ASN A 145 25.68 5.26 4.42
N PHE A 146 25.81 5.34 3.10
CA PHE A 146 24.84 4.82 2.15
C PHE A 146 24.82 3.29 2.16
N LYS A 147 23.67 2.70 2.49
CA LYS A 147 23.44 1.25 2.64
C LYS A 147 22.75 0.60 1.44
N GLY A 148 22.19 1.41 0.54
CA GLY A 148 21.46 0.92 -0.63
C GLY A 148 20.05 1.49 -0.71
N GLY A 149 19.17 0.78 -1.42
CA GLY A 149 17.81 1.26 -1.63
C GLY A 149 16.96 0.42 -2.55
N ASN A 150 15.69 0.77 -2.64
CA ASN A 150 14.72 0.20 -3.57
C ASN A 150 14.18 1.31 -4.49
N ILE A 151 14.18 1.05 -5.79
CA ILE A 151 13.67 1.95 -6.82
C ILE A 151 12.64 1.18 -7.66
N THR A 152 11.44 1.73 -7.79
CA THR A 152 10.37 1.16 -8.62
C THR A 152 9.91 2.17 -9.65
N ALA A 153 10.08 1.86 -10.93
CA ALA A 153 9.65 2.70 -12.04
C ALA A 153 8.58 1.97 -12.88
N ILE A 154 7.43 2.59 -13.10
CA ILE A 154 6.33 2.04 -13.91
C ILE A 154 5.84 3.10 -14.90
N PHE A 155 5.98 2.88 -16.21
CA PHE A 155 5.64 3.87 -17.26
C PHE A 155 6.32 5.24 -17.07
N GLY A 156 7.55 5.27 -16.55
CA GLY A 156 8.31 6.47 -16.21
C GLY A 156 9.70 6.16 -15.67
N GLY A 157 10.30 7.09 -14.92
CA GLY A 157 11.64 6.90 -14.36
C GLY A 157 12.21 8.09 -13.60
N SER A 158 13.06 7.82 -12.60
CA SER A 158 13.80 8.85 -11.87
C SER A 158 15.28 8.84 -12.24
N GLU A 159 15.91 10.01 -12.13
CA GLU A 159 17.37 10.15 -12.17
C GLU A 159 17.87 10.32 -10.73
N ILE A 160 18.78 9.45 -10.31
CA ILE A 160 19.29 9.43 -8.94
C ILE A 160 20.79 9.69 -8.99
N ASP A 161 21.19 10.81 -8.37
CA ASP A 161 22.58 11.23 -8.26
C ASP A 161 23.10 10.89 -6.85
N LEU A 162 24.05 9.96 -6.81
CA LEU A 162 24.74 9.48 -5.61
C LEU A 162 26.19 10.01 -5.53
N THR A 163 26.61 10.93 -6.39
CA THR A 163 27.99 11.44 -6.44
C THR A 163 28.48 12.03 -5.12
N ALA A 164 27.55 12.55 -4.30
CA ALA A 164 27.83 13.09 -2.97
C ALA A 164 27.61 12.06 -1.83
N CYS A 165 27.64 10.76 -2.12
CA CYS A 165 27.46 9.69 -1.14
C CYS A 165 28.74 8.91 -0.83
N LYS A 166 28.87 8.41 0.40
CA LYS A 166 29.88 7.43 0.82
C LYS A 166 29.21 6.12 1.22
N LEU A 167 29.75 4.99 0.77
CA LEU A 167 29.23 3.67 1.10
C LEU A 167 29.42 3.35 2.59
N ALA A 168 28.40 2.73 3.18
CA ALA A 168 28.51 2.14 4.52
C ALA A 168 29.42 0.91 4.53
N GLU A 169 29.95 0.56 5.69
CA GLU A 169 30.63 -0.72 5.88
C GLU A 169 29.64 -1.89 5.70
N GLY A 170 30.04 -2.91 4.95
CA GLY A 170 29.25 -4.11 4.71
C GLY A 170 28.75 -4.24 3.26
N ASN A 171 27.68 -5.01 3.08
CA ASN A 171 27.08 -5.27 1.77
C ASN A 171 25.99 -4.24 1.46
N ASN A 172 26.22 -3.42 0.44
CA ASN A 172 25.31 -2.35 0.03
C ASN A 172 24.62 -2.76 -1.27
N VAL A 173 23.31 -2.99 -1.21
CA VAL A 173 22.53 -3.51 -2.34
C VAL A 173 21.44 -2.52 -2.75
N MET A 174 21.34 -2.27 -4.05
CA MET A 174 20.29 -1.46 -4.65
C MET A 174 19.42 -2.33 -5.55
N ASN A 175 18.13 -2.41 -5.24
CA ASN A 175 17.16 -3.13 -6.06
C ASN A 175 16.41 -2.13 -6.94
N ILE A 176 16.37 -2.41 -8.24
CA ILE A 176 15.70 -1.57 -9.22
C ILE A 176 14.69 -2.43 -9.97
N THR A 177 13.42 -2.07 -9.88
CA THR A 177 12.35 -2.70 -10.64
C THR A 177 11.80 -1.68 -11.64
N ALA A 178 11.97 -1.95 -12.93
CA ALA A 178 11.44 -1.09 -13.98
C ALA A 178 10.45 -1.87 -14.86
N ILE A 179 9.24 -1.34 -15.03
CA ILE A 179 8.16 -1.93 -15.84
C ILE A 179 7.71 -0.88 -16.86
N PHE A 180 7.94 -1.14 -18.15
CA PHE A 180 7.63 -0.19 -19.24
C PHE A 180 8.23 1.22 -19.04
N GLY A 181 9.40 1.32 -18.39
CA GLY A 181 10.10 2.56 -18.02
C GLY A 181 11.60 2.33 -17.78
N GLY A 182 12.26 3.21 -17.03
CA GLY A 182 13.69 3.09 -16.71
C GLY A 182 14.10 3.93 -15.50
N SER A 183 15.34 3.84 -15.03
CA SER A 183 15.88 4.76 -14.02
C SER A 183 17.38 4.94 -14.26
N THR A 184 17.86 6.16 -14.11
CA THR A 184 19.27 6.51 -14.34
C THR A 184 19.95 6.69 -12.99
N ILE A 185 20.99 5.90 -12.73
CA ILE A 185 21.74 5.98 -11.47
C ILE A 185 23.13 6.52 -11.77
N ILE A 186 23.47 7.64 -11.15
CA ILE A 186 24.79 8.27 -11.24
C ILE A 186 25.53 7.98 -9.95
N VAL A 187 26.61 7.21 -10.04
CA VAL A 187 27.44 6.81 -8.89
C VAL A 187 28.76 7.59 -8.87
N PRO A 188 29.40 7.74 -7.69
CA PRO A 188 30.79 8.16 -7.57
C PRO A 188 31.75 7.27 -8.37
N LYS A 189 32.86 7.84 -8.84
CA LYS A 189 33.85 7.14 -9.67
C LYS A 189 34.67 6.09 -8.93
N ASP A 190 34.76 6.23 -7.61
CA ASP A 190 35.46 5.33 -6.71
C ASP A 190 34.69 4.05 -6.41
N TRP A 191 33.42 3.96 -6.84
CA TRP A 191 32.58 2.79 -6.57
C TRP A 191 32.78 1.69 -7.61
N ASN A 192 32.98 0.46 -7.13
CA ASN A 192 32.87 -0.72 -7.97
C ASN A 192 31.41 -1.19 -8.03
N VAL A 193 30.80 -1.13 -9.22
CA VAL A 193 29.39 -1.46 -9.42
C VAL A 193 29.26 -2.83 -10.07
N LEU A 194 28.68 -3.77 -9.32
CA LEU A 194 28.27 -5.08 -9.85
C LEU A 194 26.80 -5.02 -10.27
N LEU A 195 26.53 -5.20 -11.57
CA LEU A 195 25.18 -5.16 -12.13
C LEU A 195 24.67 -6.57 -12.39
N ASN A 196 23.56 -6.93 -11.75
CA ASN A 196 22.79 -8.13 -12.04
C ASN A 196 21.43 -7.71 -12.59
N VAL A 197 21.21 -7.91 -13.90
CA VAL A 197 20.00 -7.44 -14.58
C VAL A 197 19.26 -8.61 -15.22
N THR A 198 17.96 -8.71 -14.95
CA THR A 198 17.07 -9.69 -15.58
C THR A 198 16.01 -8.94 -16.41
N PRO A 199 16.26 -8.68 -17.70
CA PRO A 199 15.29 -8.00 -18.54
C PRO A 199 14.18 -8.97 -18.95
N ILE A 200 12.92 -8.54 -18.84
CA ILE A 200 11.76 -9.27 -19.39
C ILE A 200 11.32 -8.61 -20.71
N PHE A 201 11.13 -7.28 -20.72
CA PHE A 201 10.75 -6.49 -21.91
C PHE A 201 11.50 -5.13 -21.95
N GLY A 202 12.83 -5.15 -22.07
CA GLY A 202 13.68 -3.95 -22.10
C GLY A 202 15.18 -4.25 -22.19
N GLY A 203 16.02 -3.23 -22.00
CA GLY A 203 17.48 -3.35 -21.97
C GLY A 203 18.11 -2.40 -20.95
N PHE A 204 19.37 -2.64 -20.59
CA PHE A 204 20.14 -1.76 -19.69
C PHE A 204 21.35 -1.18 -20.44
N SER A 205 21.83 -0.02 -20.02
CA SER A 205 23.02 0.63 -20.58
C SER A 205 23.92 1.11 -19.44
N ASN A 206 25.19 0.73 -19.49
CA ASN A 206 26.21 1.27 -18.60
C ASN A 206 27.07 2.27 -19.37
N LYS A 207 27.12 3.53 -18.90
CA LYS A 207 27.93 4.60 -19.50
C LYS A 207 28.89 5.16 -18.47
N ILE A 208 30.17 5.16 -18.79
CA ILE A 208 31.21 5.81 -17.97
C ILE A 208 31.35 7.26 -18.44
N ARG A 209 31.15 8.22 -17.54
CA ARG A 209 31.37 9.65 -17.83
C ARG A 209 32.87 9.90 -17.96
N ARG A 210 33.35 10.12 -19.19
CA ARG A 210 34.72 10.60 -19.45
C ARG A 210 34.78 12.09 -19.13
N GLU A 211 35.76 12.50 -18.33
CA GLU A 211 36.10 13.91 -18.17
C GLU A 211 36.88 14.35 -19.41
N SER A 212 36.41 15.43 -20.03
CA SER A 212 37.07 16.16 -21.12
C SER A 212 37.96 17.24 -20.55
#